data_AF-A0A7V9UC34-F1
#
_entry.id   AF-A0A7V9UC34-F1
#
_cell.length_a   1.000
_cell.length_b   1.000
_cell.length_c   1.000
_cell.angle_alpha   90.00
_cell.angle_beta   90.00
_cell.angle_gamma   90.00
#
_symmetry.space_group_name_H-M   'P 1'
#
loop_
_entity.id
_entity.type
_entity.pdbx_description
1 polymer ?
#
loop_
_entity_poly.entity_id
_entity_poly.type
_entity_poly.pdbx_seq_one_letter_code
_entity_poly.pdbx_strand_id
1 'polypeptide(L)'
;VEGFDGVVLNPAAYAHTSRAIADAIRSVPLPVIEVHLSNIHAREPWRHVSVTGEAAAGIICGFGAQSYVLALHALKDRVGS
;
A
#
# COMPACT_ATOMS: atom_id res chain seq x y z
N VAL A 1 -13.39 -7.62 -21.07
CA VAL A 1 -12.09 -7.73 -20.40
C VAL A 1 -12.38 -7.76 -18.91
N GLU A 2 -11.94 -8.81 -18.22
CA GLU A 2 -12.00 -8.82 -16.76
C GLU A 2 -11.08 -7.71 -16.24
N GLY A 3 -11.62 -6.82 -15.40
CA GLY A 3 -10.86 -5.81 -14.70
C GLY A 3 -10.26 -6.38 -13.42
N PHE A 4 -9.43 -5.60 -12.75
CA PHE A 4 -9.02 -5.88 -11.38
C PHE A 4 -9.94 -5.12 -10.43
N ASP A 5 -10.27 -5.70 -9.28
CA ASP A 5 -11.13 -5.04 -8.28
C ASP A 5 -10.35 -4.25 -7.22
N GLY A 6 -9.03 -4.45 -7.13
CA GLY A 6 -8.17 -3.79 -6.14
C GLY A 6 -6.70 -4.11 -6.33
N VAL A 7 -5.83 -3.40 -5.61
CA VAL A 7 -4.37 -3.53 -5.74
C VAL A 7 -3.71 -3.67 -4.36
N VAL A 8 -2.84 -4.66 -4.22
CA VAL A 8 -1.87 -4.73 -3.12
C VAL A 8 -0.52 -4.25 -3.65
N LEU A 9 0.06 -3.21 -3.05
CA LEU A 9 1.30 -2.59 -3.53
C LEU A 9 2.35 -2.53 -2.43
N ASN A 10 3.57 -2.99 -2.72
CA ASN A 10 4.75 -2.69 -1.91
C ASN A 10 5.70 -1.78 -2.72
N PRO A 11 5.68 -0.46 -2.48
CA PRO A 11 6.54 0.47 -3.20
C PRO A 11 7.98 0.49 -2.66
N ALA A 12 8.28 -0.27 -1.59
CA ALA A 12 9.59 -0.35 -0.96
C ALA A 12 10.20 1.04 -0.71
N ALA A 13 11.41 1.33 -1.19
CA ALA A 13 12.05 2.64 -1.01
C ALA A 13 11.34 3.78 -1.76
N TYR A 14 10.58 3.47 -2.83
CA TYR A 14 9.79 4.48 -3.53
C TYR A 14 8.62 4.98 -2.70
N ALA A 15 8.21 4.24 -1.67
CA ALA A 15 7.22 4.70 -0.71
C ALA A 15 7.60 6.04 -0.11
N HIS A 16 8.89 6.27 0.11
CA HIS A 16 9.40 7.46 0.79
C HIS A 16 9.77 8.61 -0.15
N THR A 17 9.70 8.40 -1.48
CA THR A 17 10.27 9.35 -2.45
C THR A 17 9.37 9.65 -3.64
N SER A 18 8.57 8.70 -4.10
CA SER A 18 7.89 8.76 -5.39
C SER A 18 6.50 9.39 -5.29
N ARG A 19 6.44 10.70 -5.54
CA ARG A 19 5.16 11.41 -5.75
C ARG A 19 4.45 10.92 -7.01
N ALA A 20 5.22 10.55 -8.05
CA ALA A 20 4.66 10.02 -9.29
C ALA A 20 3.85 8.72 -9.07
N ILE A 21 4.30 7.82 -8.21
CA ILE A 21 3.53 6.62 -7.86
C ILE A 21 2.30 7.00 -7.01
N ALA A 22 2.43 7.96 -6.09
CA ALA A 22 1.29 8.45 -5.32
C ALA A 22 0.20 9.04 -6.24
N ASP A 23 0.58 9.81 -7.26
CA ASP A 23 -0.36 10.38 -8.23
C ASP A 23 -1.00 9.30 -9.11
N ALA A 24 -0.24 8.28 -9.52
CA ALA A 24 -0.78 7.11 -10.19
C ALA A 24 -1.84 6.40 -9.34
N ILE A 25 -1.59 6.18 -8.05
CA ILE A 25 -2.55 5.60 -7.09
C ILE A 25 -3.82 6.47 -7.02
N ARG A 26 -3.70 7.80 -6.94
CA ARG A 26 -4.87 8.71 -6.90
C ARG A 26 -5.70 8.71 -8.19
N SER A 27 -5.07 8.40 -9.32
CA SER A 27 -5.73 8.44 -10.64
C SER A 27 -6.53 7.19 -10.98
N VAL A 28 -6.30 6.07 -10.28
CA VAL A 28 -7.05 4.83 -10.52
C VAL A 28 -8.29 4.78 -9.63
N PRO A 29 -9.42 4.24 -10.12
CA PRO A 29 -10.65 4.14 -9.33
C PRO A 29 -10.63 2.97 -8.32
N LEU A 30 -9.59 2.14 -8.36
CA LEU A 30 -9.47 0.91 -7.57
C LEU A 30 -8.87 1.21 -6.19
N PRO A 31 -9.33 0.53 -5.12
CA PRO A 31 -8.69 0.63 -3.82
C PRO A 31 -7.26 0.04 -3.87
N VAL A 32 -6.30 0.78 -3.32
CA VAL A 32 -4.91 0.34 -3.19
C VAL A 32 -4.54 0.18 -1.72
N ILE A 33 -4.09 -1.01 -1.31
CA ILE A 33 -3.53 -1.24 0.03
C ILE A 33 -2.00 -1.31 -0.08
N GLU A 34 -1.32 -0.41 0.61
CA GLU A 34 0.13 -0.41 0.69
C GLU A 34 0.61 -1.43 1.73
N VAL A 35 1.65 -2.21 1.39
CA VAL A 35 2.24 -3.19 2.30
C VAL A 35 3.75 -3.06 2.39
N HIS A 36 4.27 -3.26 3.60
CA HIS A 36 5.69 -3.39 3.88
C HIS A 36 5.94 -4.63 4.72
N LEU A 37 7.01 -5.37 4.40
CA LEU A 37 7.42 -6.53 5.18
C LEU A 37 7.90 -6.10 6.58
N SER A 38 8.79 -5.11 6.63
CA SER A 38 9.31 -4.56 7.88
C SER A 38 8.42 -3.47 8.44
N ASN A 39 8.53 -3.19 9.75
CA ASN A 39 7.92 -2.01 10.36
C ASN A 39 8.72 -0.78 9.94
N ILE A 40 8.18 0.02 9.02
CA ILE A 40 8.88 1.20 8.48
C ILE A 40 9.10 2.28 9.55
N HIS A 41 8.26 2.32 10.60
CA HIS A 41 8.36 3.28 11.70
C HIS A 41 9.42 2.91 12.74
N ALA A 42 9.90 1.66 12.75
CA ALA A 42 10.99 1.20 13.61
C ALA A 42 12.38 1.30 12.94
N ARG A 43 12.44 1.86 11.73
CA ARG A 43 13.62 1.91 10.88
C ARG A 43 14.28 3.29 10.87
N GLU A 44 15.16 3.54 9.90
CA GLU A 44 15.81 4.83 9.70
C GLU A 44 14.75 5.95 9.51
N PRO A 45 14.97 7.18 10.02
CA PRO A 45 13.95 8.25 9.99
C PRO A 45 13.38 8.55 8.60
N TRP A 46 14.20 8.43 7.56
CA TRP A 46 13.76 8.65 6.17
C TRP A 46 12.75 7.62 5.66
N ARG A 47 12.56 6.50 6.38
CA ARG A 47 11.56 5.48 6.07
C ARG A 47 10.25 5.64 6.84
N HIS A 48 10.20 6.55 7.82
CA HIS A 48 9.02 6.67 8.68
C HIS A 48 7.80 7.25 7.95
N VAL A 49 8.05 7.99 6.86
CA VAL A 49 7.03 8.67 6.07
C VAL A 49 6.85 7.94 4.74
N SER A 50 5.61 7.59 4.41
CA SER A 50 5.25 7.03 3.10
C SER A 50 4.44 8.06 2.29
N VAL A 51 5.06 8.61 1.25
CA VAL A 51 4.45 9.48 0.24
C VAL A 51 3.39 8.73 -0.57
N THR A 52 3.65 7.47 -0.94
CA THR A 52 2.64 6.64 -1.64
C THR A 52 1.50 6.25 -0.70
N GLY A 53 1.79 6.08 0.58
CA GLY A 53 0.82 5.74 1.61
C GLY A 53 -0.25 6.80 1.84
N GLU A 54 0.07 8.09 1.59
CA GLU A 54 -0.91 9.19 1.60
C GLU A 54 -2.00 9.05 0.54
N ALA A 55 -1.71 8.34 -0.56
CA ALA A 55 -2.65 8.08 -1.64
C ALA A 55 -3.36 6.72 -1.51
N ALA A 56 -2.78 5.79 -0.74
CA ALA A 56 -3.34 4.48 -0.53
C ALA A 56 -4.58 4.51 0.39
N ALA A 57 -5.44 3.51 0.24
CA ALA A 57 -6.62 3.35 1.09
C ALA A 57 -6.26 2.89 2.52
N GLY A 58 -5.05 2.34 2.71
CA GLY A 58 -4.48 1.96 4.00
C GLY A 58 -3.08 1.41 3.84
N ILE A 59 -2.34 1.34 4.96
CA ILE A 59 -0.95 0.83 5.01
C ILE A 59 -0.89 -0.30 6.04
N ILE A 60 -0.24 -1.41 5.69
CA ILE A 60 0.06 -2.52 6.59
C ILE A 60 1.58 -2.74 6.60
N CYS A 61 2.22 -2.63 7.77
CA CYS A 61 3.66 -2.83 7.89
C CYS A 61 4.05 -3.64 9.13
N GLY A 62 5.18 -4.33 9.07
CA GLY A 62 5.79 -4.98 10.24
C GLY A 62 5.42 -6.44 10.49
N PHE A 63 4.60 -7.05 9.63
CA PHE A 63 4.17 -8.45 9.80
C PHE A 63 4.85 -9.43 8.83
N GLY A 64 5.95 -9.02 8.19
CA GLY A 64 6.63 -9.85 7.19
C GLY A 64 5.70 -10.20 6.03
N ALA A 65 5.78 -11.45 5.55
CA ALA A 65 4.93 -11.92 4.45
C ALA A 65 3.43 -11.89 4.80
N GLN A 66 3.07 -11.98 6.09
CA GLN A 66 1.69 -11.91 6.55
C GLN A 66 1.03 -10.56 6.22
N SER A 67 1.80 -9.48 6.03
CA SER A 67 1.28 -8.18 5.58
C SER A 67 0.50 -8.30 4.27
N TYR A 68 0.91 -9.18 3.35
CA TYR A 68 0.19 -9.40 2.09
C TYR A 68 -1.16 -10.10 2.31
N VAL A 69 -1.21 -11.11 3.18
CA VAL A 69 -2.45 -11.83 3.52
C VAL A 69 -3.45 -10.88 4.16
N LEU A 70 -3.00 -10.06 5.12
CA LEU A 70 -3.84 -9.04 5.75
C LEU A 70 -4.37 -8.00 4.75
N ALA A 71 -3.54 -7.59 3.79
CA ALA A 71 -3.98 -6.68 2.73
C ALA A 71 -5.04 -7.27 1.82
N LEU A 72 -4.95 -8.57 1.49
CA LEU A 72 -5.97 -9.28 0.73
C LEU A 72 -7.31 -9.34 1.50
N HIS A 73 -7.28 -9.58 2.82
CA HIS A 73 -8.49 -9.48 3.65
C HIS A 73 -9.08 -8.06 3.62
N ALA A 74 -8.25 -7.03 3.80
CA ALA A 74 -8.70 -5.65 3.76
C ALA A 74 -9.29 -5.25 2.40
N LEU A 75 -8.73 -5.74 1.29
CA LEU A 75 -9.30 -5.53 -0.05
C LEU A 75 -10.63 -6.27 -0.22
N LYS A 76 -10.70 -7.53 0.20
CA LYS A 76 -11.95 -8.32 0.10
C LYS A 76 -13.12 -7.59 0.75
N ASP A 77 -12.91 -7.04 1.94
CA ASP A 77 -13.96 -6.33 2.68
C ASP A 77 -14.38 -5.02 1.99
N ARG A 78 -13.47 -4.39 1.24
CA ARG A 78 -13.71 -3.15 0.48
C ARG A 78 -14.34 -3.36 -0.89
N VAL A 79 -14.05 -4.48 -1.55
CA VAL A 79 -14.59 -4.80 -2.88
C VAL A 79 -16.01 -5.38 -2.76
N GLY A 80 -16.30 -6.05 -1.65
CA GLY A 80 -17.63 -6.60 -1.37
C GLY A 80 -18.62 -5.64 -0.70
N SER A 81 -18.24 -4.37 -0.49
CA SER A 81 -19.11 -3.34 0.13
C SER A 81 -19.93 -2.54 -0.87
#